data_AF-R7RB26-F1
#
_entry.id   AF-R7RB26-F1
#
_cell.length_a   1.000
_cell.length_b   1.000
_cell.length_c   1.000
_cell.angle_alpha   90.00
_cell.angle_beta   90.00
_cell.angle_gamma   90.00
#
_symmetry.space_group_name_H-M   'P 1'
#
loop_
_entity.id
_entity.type
_entity.pdbx_description
1 polymer ?
#
loop_
_entity_poly.entity_id
_entity_poly.type
_entity_poly.pdbx_seq_one_letter_code
_entity_poly.pdbx_strand_id
1 'polypeptide(L)'
;MSTLQASKNSPVHRGVNNKKDVLFLLESLDTKDREKIFERYVDYFKEKLSRTAVYQMSKGRKHLKTERILQLIEEDEEARKFVLDLLRKKAEKALQIIQQLEAEEK
;
A
#
# COMPACT_ATOMS: atom_id res chain seq x y z
N MET A 1 -38.07 -11.62 34.84
CA MET A 1 -38.25 -11.73 33.38
C MET A 1 -37.50 -10.58 32.73
N SER A 2 -36.20 -10.76 32.46
CA SER A 2 -35.37 -9.77 31.78
C SER A 2 -35.04 -10.33 30.41
N THR A 3 -35.60 -9.75 29.35
CA THR A 3 -35.28 -10.10 27.98
C THR A 3 -33.96 -9.42 27.62
N LEU A 4 -32.86 -10.17 27.73
CA LEU A 4 -31.58 -9.79 27.14
C LEU A 4 -31.76 -9.66 25.63
N GLN A 5 -31.90 -8.42 25.14
CA GLN A 5 -31.70 -8.11 23.74
C GLN A 5 -30.24 -8.39 23.43
N ALA A 6 -29.98 -9.57 22.83
CA ALA A 6 -28.72 -9.85 22.17
C ALA A 6 -28.51 -8.79 21.10
N SER A 7 -27.54 -7.88 21.32
CA SER A 7 -27.10 -6.97 20.28
C SER A 7 -26.67 -7.80 19.08
N LYS A 8 -27.29 -7.57 17.92
CA LYS A 8 -26.88 -8.15 16.64
C LYS A 8 -25.52 -7.57 16.22
N ASN A 9 -24.44 -7.93 16.94
CA ASN A 9 -23.10 -7.84 16.40
C ASN A 9 -22.92 -9.05 15.48
N SER A 10 -23.42 -8.90 14.25
CA SER A 10 -23.00 -9.81 13.18
C SER A 10 -21.48 -9.72 13.06
N PRO A 11 -20.75 -10.84 12.98
CA PRO A 11 -19.31 -10.81 12.80
C PRO A 11 -19.04 -10.31 11.38
N VAL A 12 -18.77 -9.01 11.24
CA VAL A 12 -18.47 -8.41 9.94
C VAL A 12 -17.16 -9.03 9.44
N HIS A 13 -17.27 -9.70 8.29
CA HIS A 13 -16.25 -10.43 7.56
C HIS A 13 -14.79 -9.99 7.82
N ARG A 14 -14.04 -10.89 8.47
CA ARG A 14 -12.57 -10.95 8.50
C ARG A 14 -12.03 -11.08 7.07
N GLY A 15 -11.44 -10.03 6.54
CA GLY A 15 -10.68 -10.07 5.29
C GLY A 15 -10.56 -8.68 4.68
N VAL A 16 -9.51 -7.94 5.06
CA VAL A 16 -9.00 -6.69 4.45
C VAL A 16 -10.04 -5.92 3.61
N ASN A 17 -11.06 -5.36 4.26
CA ASN A 17 -12.17 -4.68 3.59
C ASN A 17 -12.35 -3.23 4.03
N ASN A 18 -11.40 -2.68 4.78
CA ASN A 18 -11.43 -1.28 5.14
C ASN A 18 -10.31 -0.53 4.36
N LYS A 19 -10.68 0.62 3.77
CA LYS A 19 -9.75 1.51 3.04
C LYS A 19 -8.54 1.92 3.89
N LYS A 20 -8.68 1.91 5.22
CA LYS A 20 -7.61 2.28 6.16
C LYS A 20 -6.49 1.25 6.18
N ASP A 21 -6.79 -0.05 6.09
CA ASP A 21 -5.81 -1.13 6.05
C ASP A 21 -4.98 -1.05 4.76
N VAL A 22 -5.63 -0.77 3.63
CA VAL A 22 -4.95 -0.57 2.35
C VAL A 22 -4.04 0.65 2.41
N LEU A 23 -4.53 1.78 2.93
CA LEU A 23 -3.72 2.98 3.12
C LEU A 23 -2.53 2.71 4.05
N PHE A 24 -2.74 2.01 5.17
CA PHE A 24 -1.67 1.60 6.08
C PHE A 24 -0.58 0.80 5.36
N LEU A 25 -0.97 -0.17 4.53
CA LEU A 25 0.00 -0.93 3.73
C LEU A 25 0.75 -0.02 2.75
N LEU A 26 0.04 0.82 2.01
CA LEU A 26 0.66 1.72 1.04
C LEU A 26 1.61 2.74 1.68
N GLU A 27 1.37 3.16 2.92
CA GLU A 27 2.28 4.03 3.67
C GLU A 27 3.63 3.35 3.99
N SER A 28 3.70 2.01 4.01
CA SER A 28 4.95 1.27 4.19
C SER A 28 5.89 1.32 2.98
N LEU A 29 5.41 1.79 1.82
CA LEU A 29 6.22 1.93 0.60
C LEU A 29 7.25 3.06 0.79
N ASP A 30 8.52 2.71 0.62
CA ASP A 30 9.60 3.67 0.70
C ASP A 30 9.75 4.47 -0.61
N THR A 31 10.68 5.42 -0.61
CA THR A 31 10.98 6.25 -1.79
C THR A 31 11.30 5.41 -3.02
N LYS A 32 12.10 4.34 -2.89
CA LYS A 32 12.50 3.50 -4.02
C LYS A 32 11.33 2.70 -4.56
N ASP A 33 10.44 2.23 -3.70
CA ASP A 33 9.22 1.55 -4.14
C ASP A 33 8.31 2.50 -4.91
N ARG A 34 8.15 3.73 -4.42
CA ARG A 34 7.35 4.78 -5.07
C ARG A 34 7.94 5.18 -6.42
N GLU A 35 9.26 5.23 -6.54
CA GLU A 35 9.96 5.44 -7.82
C GLU A 35 9.71 4.29 -8.81
N LYS A 36 9.84 3.03 -8.38
CA LYS A 36 9.53 1.87 -9.23
C LYS A 36 8.10 1.87 -9.74
N ILE A 37 7.14 2.22 -8.89
CA ILE A 37 5.73 2.33 -9.27
C ILE A 37 5.56 3.45 -10.30
N PHE A 38 6.17 4.62 -10.06
CA PHE A 38 6.10 5.73 -11.02
C PHE A 38 6.71 5.38 -12.37
N GLU A 39 7.90 4.78 -12.40
CA GLU A 39 8.59 4.40 -13.63
C GLU A 39 7.79 3.38 -14.44
N ARG A 40 7.25 2.36 -13.77
CA ARG A 40 6.47 1.30 -14.42
C ARG A 40 5.14 1.79 -14.99
N TYR A 41 4.51 2.76 -14.34
CA TYR A 41 3.19 3.30 -14.72
C TYR A 41 3.28 4.77 -15.13
N VAL A 42 4.39 5.19 -15.75
CA VAL A 42 4.63 6.60 -16.06
C VAL A 42 3.57 7.19 -16.98
N ASP A 43 3.07 6.41 -17.95
CA ASP A 43 2.07 6.88 -18.90
C ASP A 43 0.73 7.14 -18.23
N TYR A 44 0.30 6.27 -17.30
CA TYR A 44 -0.84 6.52 -16.43
C TYR A 44 -0.69 7.86 -15.67
N PHE A 45 0.49 8.12 -15.11
CA PHE A 45 0.72 9.35 -14.36
C PHE A 45 0.86 10.60 -15.24
N LYS A 46 1.27 10.49 -16.50
CA LYS A 46 1.27 11.62 -17.45
C LYS A 46 -0.13 12.18 -17.71
N GLU A 47 -1.15 11.33 -17.67
CA GLU A 47 -2.54 11.73 -17.85
C GLU A 47 -3.15 12.36 -16.59
N LYS A 48 -2.64 12.02 -15.40
CA LYS A 48 -3.21 12.41 -14.11
C LYS A 48 -2.46 13.54 -13.40
N LEU A 49 -1.21 13.80 -13.78
CA LEU A 49 -0.34 14.78 -13.12
C LEU A 49 0.11 15.89 -14.08
N SER A 50 0.52 17.03 -13.54
CA SER A 50 1.10 18.10 -14.35
C SER A 50 2.45 17.67 -14.94
N ARG A 51 2.81 18.21 -16.11
CA ARG A 51 4.14 17.97 -16.73
C ARG A 51 5.29 18.25 -15.76
N THR A 52 5.18 19.31 -14.97
CA THR A 52 6.15 19.64 -13.93
C THR A 52 6.24 18.55 -12.86
N ALA A 53 5.11 18.02 -12.39
CA ALA A 53 5.13 16.94 -11.39
C ALA A 53 5.77 15.66 -11.93
N VAL A 54 5.40 15.25 -13.16
CA VAL A 54 6.01 14.10 -13.86
C VAL A 54 7.51 14.30 -14.01
N TYR A 55 7.94 15.49 -14.44
CA TYR A 55 9.36 15.82 -14.57
C TYR A 55 10.10 15.72 -13.22
N GLN A 56 9.56 16.30 -12.15
CA GLN A 56 10.19 16.25 -10.83
C GLN A 56 10.28 14.80 -10.30
N MET A 57 9.26 13.97 -10.55
CA MET A 57 9.27 12.55 -10.19
C MET A 57 10.30 11.76 -11.00
N SER A 58 10.40 12.00 -12.32
CA SER A 58 11.43 11.38 -13.17
C SER A 58 12.87 11.73 -12.79
N LYS A 59 13.06 12.79 -12.00
CA LYS A 59 14.36 13.23 -11.46
C LYS A 59 14.59 12.79 -10.01
N GLY A 60 13.69 12.00 -9.42
CA GLY A 60 13.75 11.58 -8.02
C GLY A 60 13.61 12.73 -7.01
N ARG A 61 13.11 13.90 -7.44
CA ARG A 61 12.98 15.10 -6.59
C ARG A 61 11.64 15.16 -5.85
N LYS A 62 10.66 14.38 -6.32
CA LYS A 62 9.34 14.20 -5.72
C LYS A 62 8.94 12.74 -5.88
N HIS A 63 8.10 12.24 -4.98
CA HIS A 63 7.61 10.87 -5.01
C HIS A 63 6.10 10.84 -5.03
N LEU A 64 5.54 9.71 -5.47
CA LEU A 64 4.09 9.49 -5.48
C LEU A 64 3.53 9.56 -4.06
N LYS A 65 2.47 10.35 -3.89
CA LYS A 65 1.67 10.31 -2.68
C LYS A 65 0.88 9.02 -2.61
N THR A 66 0.58 8.57 -1.40
CA THR A 66 -0.18 7.34 -1.13
C THR A 66 -1.53 7.33 -1.85
N GLU A 67 -2.23 8.46 -1.91
CA GLU A 67 -3.52 8.58 -2.59
C GLU A 67 -3.40 8.35 -4.11
N ARG A 68 -2.26 8.69 -4.72
CA ARG A 68 -2.02 8.46 -6.16
C ARG A 68 -1.76 6.99 -6.47
N ILE A 69 -1.10 6.29 -5.55
CA ILE A 69 -0.89 4.85 -5.66
C ILE A 69 -2.22 4.13 -5.43
N LEU A 70 -3.01 4.57 -4.44
CA LEU A 70 -4.35 4.03 -4.21
C LEU A 70 -5.23 4.18 -5.45
N GLN A 71 -5.27 5.37 -6.04
CA GLN A 71 -6.02 5.62 -7.27
C GLN A 71 -5.58 4.67 -8.39
N LEU A 72 -4.26 4.50 -8.60
CA LEU A 72 -3.72 3.59 -9.60
C LEU A 72 -4.22 2.14 -9.39
N ILE A 73 -4.13 1.61 -8.17
CA ILE A 73 -4.51 0.21 -7.89
C ILE A 73 -6.04 -0.02 -7.85
N GLU A 74 -6.83 1.06 -7.74
CA GLU A 74 -8.29 1.03 -7.88
C GLU A 74 -8.72 1.02 -9.36
N GLU A 75 -7.92 1.64 -10.24
CA GLU A 75 -8.21 1.77 -11.68
C GLU A 75 -7.55 0.68 -12.55
N ASP A 76 -6.46 0.06 -12.11
CA ASP A 76 -5.67 -0.93 -12.88
C ASP A 76 -5.34 -2.18 -12.03
N GLU A 77 -5.86 -3.34 -12.47
CA GLU A 77 -5.67 -4.62 -11.79
C GLU A 77 -4.22 -5.13 -11.84
N GLU A 78 -3.51 -4.90 -12.95
CA GLU A 78 -2.10 -5.28 -13.07
C GLU A 78 -1.22 -4.40 -12.19
N ALA A 79 -1.54 -3.10 -12.08
CA ALA A 79 -0.92 -2.22 -11.11
C ALA A 79 -1.17 -2.67 -9.67
N ARG A 80 -2.41 -3.09 -9.36
CA ARG A 80 -2.74 -3.67 -8.05
C ARG A 80 -1.88 -4.89 -7.73
N LYS A 81 -1.75 -5.84 -8.67
CA LYS A 81 -0.90 -7.03 -8.49
C LYS A 81 0.56 -6.65 -8.25
N PHE A 82 1.09 -5.72 -9.06
CA PHE A 82 2.46 -5.24 -8.92
C PHE A 82 2.73 -4.60 -7.56
N VAL A 83 1.87 -3.70 -7.10
CA VAL A 83 2.04 -3.03 -5.80
C VAL A 83 1.92 -4.02 -4.64
N LEU A 84 0.99 -4.99 -4.73
CA LEU A 84 0.87 -6.05 -3.71
C LEU A 84 2.10 -6.94 -3.63
N ASP A 85 2.76 -7.25 -4.76
CA ASP A 85 4.01 -8.00 -4.78
C ASP A 85 5.16 -7.24 -4.10
N LEU A 86 5.27 -5.93 -4.32
CA LEU A 86 6.25 -5.09 -3.61
C LEU A 86 6.02 -5.09 -2.10
N LEU A 87 4.76 -4.91 -1.67
CA LEU A 87 4.37 -4.92 -0.27
C LEU A 87 4.66 -6.27 0.39
N ARG A 88 4.34 -7.37 -0.30
CA ARG A 88 4.59 -8.73 0.19
C ARG A 88 6.08 -8.95 0.44
N LYS A 89 6.94 -8.64 -0.53
CA LYS A 89 8.40 -8.78 -0.39
C LYS A 89 8.95 -7.95 0.78
N LYS A 90 8.40 -6.76 0.99
CA LYS A 90 8.79 -5.91 2.12
C LYS A 90 8.36 -6.51 3.46
N ALA A 91 7.12 -7.00 3.55
CA ALA A 91 6.62 -7.67 4.75
C ALA A 91 7.42 -8.93 5.10
N GLU A 92 7.77 -9.75 4.09
CA GLU A 92 8.62 -10.93 4.26
C GLU A 92 10.00 -10.55 4.81
N LYS A 93 10.63 -9.51 4.25
CA LYS A 93 11.90 -8.99 4.77
C LYS A 93 11.80 -8.45 6.20
N ALA A 94 10.74 -7.72 6.51
CA ALA A 94 10.52 -7.19 7.85
C ALA A 94 10.39 -8.33 8.88
N LEU A 95 9.64 -9.38 8.54
CA LEU A 95 9.48 -10.55 9.40
C LEU A 95 10.82 -11.27 9.64
N GLN A 96 11.65 -11.43 8.60
CA GLN A 96 13.00 -12.01 8.74
C GLN A 96 13.88 -11.22 9.70
N ILE A 97 13.84 -9.88 9.63
CA ILE A 97 14.62 -9.00 10.53
C ILE A 97 14.14 -9.15 11.97
N ILE A 98 12.81 -9.16 12.20
CA ILE A 98 12.24 -9.35 13.54
C ILE A 98 12.71 -10.68 14.15
N GLN A 99 12.66 -11.77 13.37
CA GLN A 99 13.11 -13.09 13.82
C GLN A 99 14.60 -13.12 14.18
N GLN A 100 15.45 -12.36 13.49
CA GLN A 100 16.87 -12.25 13.81
C GLN A 100 17.08 -11.53 15.14
N LEU A 101 16.37 -10.42 15.37
CA LEU A 101 16.45 -9.66 16.62
C LEU A 101 15.96 -10.50 17.82
N GLU A 102 14.85 -11.23 17.68
CA GLU A 102 14.34 -12.12 18.73
C GLU A 102 15.29 -13.28 19.07
N ALA A 103 16.15 -13.68 18.13
CA ALA A 103 17.15 -14.73 18.35
C ALA A 103 18.40 -14.21 19.07
N GLU A 104 18.75 -12.93 18.90
CA GLU A 104 19.87 -12.27 19.60
C GLU A 104 19.55 -11.94 21.07
N GLU A 105 18.26 -11.84 21.42
CA GLU A 105 17.79 -11.60 22.79
C GLU A 105 17.73 -12.90 23.65
N LYS A 106 18.09 -14.06 23.11
CA LYS A 106 18.09 -15.37 23.79
C LYS A 106 19.50 -15.88 24.08
#